data_AF-A0A8T1JP17-F1
#
_entry.id   AF-A0A8T1JP17-F1
#
_cell.length_a   1.000
_cell.length_b   1.000
_cell.length_c   1.000
_cell.angle_alpha   90.00
_cell.angle_beta   90.00
_cell.angle_gamma   90.00
#
_symmetry.space_group_name_H-M   'P 1'
#
loop_
_entity.id
_entity.type
_entity.pdbx_description
1 polymer ?
#
loop_
_entity_poly.entity_id
_entity_poly.type
_entity_poly.pdbx_seq_one_letter_code
_entity_poly.pdbx_strand_id
1 'polypeptide(L)'
;MKLFLDGAIKLDNRAEDYKDQVLDAGSRAQDAVLIFLNVRGTNAKGAESVLRALRPLHKTGVLDERVIAYKRLLAIDSISDPAPVDTHDILAVVGHV
;
A
#
# COMPACT_ATOMS: atom_id res chain seq x y z
N MET A 1 1.57 4.08 0.93
CA MET A 1 1.04 3.25 -0.17
C MET A 1 1.44 1.77 0.00
N LYS A 2 1.42 1.24 1.22
CA LYS A 2 1.91 -0.15 1.48
C LYS A 2 1.00 -1.24 0.94
N LEU A 3 -0.24 -0.90 0.58
CA LEU A 3 -1.24 -1.75 -0.05
C LEU A 3 -0.86 -2.30 -1.44
N PHE A 4 0.06 -1.62 -2.14
CA PHE A 4 0.43 -1.95 -3.52
C PHE A 4 1.74 -2.74 -3.60
N LEU A 5 2.27 -3.13 -2.46
CA LEU A 5 3.48 -3.92 -2.39
C LEU A 5 3.09 -5.39 -2.53
N ASP A 6 3.53 -6.00 -3.63
CA ASP A 6 3.36 -7.41 -3.87
C ASP A 6 4.49 -8.17 -3.16
N GLY A 7 4.21 -8.66 -1.96
CA GLY A 7 5.10 -9.59 -1.25
C GLY A 7 5.47 -9.22 0.19
N ALA A 8 6.42 -10.01 0.71
CA ALA A 8 6.98 -9.85 2.04
C ALA A 8 7.90 -8.63 2.09
N ILE A 9 7.62 -7.68 2.98
CA ILE A 9 8.50 -6.55 3.24
C ILE A 9 9.02 -6.69 4.66
N LYS A 10 10.28 -7.07 4.77
CA LYS A 10 11.00 -7.07 6.04
C LYS A 10 11.79 -5.78 6.13
N LEU A 11 11.22 -4.80 6.82
CA LEU A 11 11.96 -3.62 7.22
C LEU A 11 12.62 -3.91 8.57
N ASP A 12 13.93 -4.13 8.54
CA ASP A 12 14.70 -4.33 9.76
C ASP A 12 15.16 -2.98 10.32
N ASN A 13 14.57 -2.55 11.43
CA ASN A 13 14.88 -1.25 12.05
C ASN A 13 16.29 -1.18 12.68
N ARG A 14 16.99 -2.30 12.77
CA ARG A 14 18.35 -2.40 13.33
C ARG A 14 19.40 -2.46 12.23
N ALA A 15 18.99 -2.67 10.98
CA ALA A 15 19.87 -2.62 9.83
C ALA A 15 20.33 -1.18 9.54
N GLU A 16 21.61 -1.02 9.23
CA GLU A 16 22.20 0.27 8.86
C GLU A 16 21.53 0.84 7.59
N ASP A 17 21.14 -0.06 6.67
CA ASP A 17 20.43 0.24 5.41
C ASP A 17 18.91 0.37 5.57
N TYR A 18 18.39 0.53 6.79
CA TYR A 18 16.94 0.66 7.02
C TYR A 18 16.31 1.77 6.17
N LYS A 19 17.00 2.92 6.04
CA LYS A 19 16.51 4.05 5.25
C LYS A 19 16.40 3.72 3.77
N ASP A 20 17.39 3.04 3.23
CA ASP A 20 17.41 2.59 1.84
C ASP A 20 16.35 1.54 1.57
N GLN A 21 16.11 0.62 2.51
CA GLN A 21 15.01 -0.35 2.43
C GLN A 21 13.63 0.33 2.45
N VAL A 22 13.43 1.34 3.31
CA VAL A 22 12.20 2.14 3.32
C VAL A 22 12.01 2.89 2.00
N LEU A 23 13.10 3.45 1.44
CA LEU A 23 13.05 4.22 0.20
C LEU A 23 12.76 3.32 -1.00
N ASP A 24 13.42 2.18 -1.12
CA ASP A 24 13.17 1.17 -2.16
C ASP A 24 11.74 0.63 -2.07
N ALA A 25 11.28 0.25 -0.87
CA ALA A 25 9.89 -0.16 -0.66
C ALA A 25 8.92 0.96 -1.06
N GLY A 26 9.19 2.21 -0.70
CA GLY A 26 8.37 3.35 -1.08
C GLY A 26 8.29 3.55 -2.60
N SER A 27 9.43 3.43 -3.29
CA SER A 27 9.54 3.55 -4.75
C SER A 27 8.75 2.44 -5.46
N ARG A 28 8.91 1.18 -5.04
CA ARG A 28 8.17 0.04 -5.58
C ARG A 28 6.65 0.19 -5.38
N ALA A 29 6.24 0.67 -4.21
CA ALA A 29 4.83 0.94 -3.92
C ALA A 29 4.27 2.00 -4.85
N GLN A 30 5.03 3.06 -5.09
CA GLN A 30 4.63 4.15 -5.99
C GLN A 30 4.47 3.65 -7.42
N ASP A 31 5.45 2.90 -7.94
CA ASP A 31 5.42 2.36 -9.30
C ASP A 31 4.21 1.43 -9.50
N ALA A 32 3.96 0.53 -8.54
CA ALA A 32 2.80 -0.36 -8.56
C ALA A 32 1.46 0.39 -8.58
N VAL A 33 1.35 1.52 -7.88
CA VAL A 33 0.15 2.37 -7.91
C VAL A 33 -0.02 3.03 -9.26
N LEU A 34 1.06 3.54 -9.86
CA LEU A 34 1.04 4.12 -11.20
C LEU A 34 0.61 3.09 -12.25
N ILE A 35 1.15 1.88 -12.20
CA ILE A 35 0.75 0.78 -13.08
C ILE A 35 -0.73 0.47 -12.88
N PHE A 36 -1.20 0.33 -11.63
CA PHE A 36 -2.59 0.04 -11.33
C PHE A 36 -3.57 1.10 -11.85
N LEU A 37 -3.21 2.38 -11.71
CA LEU A 37 -4.01 3.48 -12.24
C LEU A 37 -3.97 3.52 -13.77
N ASN A 38 -2.81 3.26 -14.38
CA ASN A 38 -2.65 3.23 -15.83
C ASN A 38 -3.48 2.11 -16.48
N VAL A 39 -3.50 0.91 -15.88
CA VAL A 39 -4.36 -0.22 -16.32
C VAL A 39 -5.84 0.16 -16.30
N ARG A 40 -6.25 1.08 -15.42
CA ARG A 40 -7.62 1.61 -15.31
C ARG A 40 -7.88 2.85 -16.17
N GLY A 41 -6.94 3.21 -17.05
CA GLY A 41 -7.04 4.39 -17.90
C GLY A 41 -6.86 5.72 -17.17
N THR A 42 -6.35 5.71 -15.94
CA THR A 42 -6.09 6.92 -15.15
C THR A 42 -4.60 7.24 -15.15
N ASN A 43 -4.19 8.30 -15.85
CA ASN A 43 -2.80 8.76 -15.84
C ASN A 43 -2.58 9.73 -14.66
N ALA A 44 -2.05 9.23 -13.54
CA ALA A 44 -1.72 10.04 -12.38
C ALA A 44 -0.21 10.30 -12.33
N LYS A 45 0.20 11.57 -12.48
CA LYS A 45 1.63 11.96 -12.55
C LYS A 45 2.20 12.53 -11.25
N GLY A 46 1.38 12.72 -10.22
CA GLY A 46 1.80 13.31 -8.95
C GLY A 46 0.98 12.77 -7.78
N ALA A 47 1.51 12.91 -6.57
CA ALA A 47 0.91 12.35 -5.35
C ALA A 47 -0.55 12.78 -5.15
N GLU A 48 -0.86 14.04 -5.44
CA GLU A 48 -2.23 14.57 -5.32
C GLU A 48 -3.19 13.95 -6.36
N SER A 49 -2.74 13.79 -7.61
CA SER A 49 -3.54 13.11 -8.66
C SER A 49 -3.75 11.63 -8.33
N VAL A 50 -2.74 10.97 -7.78
CA VAL A 50 -2.84 9.58 -7.33
C VAL A 50 -3.88 9.45 -6.22
N LEU A 51 -3.85 10.33 -5.21
CA LEU A 51 -4.86 10.35 -4.15
C LEU A 51 -6.26 10.64 -4.68
N ARG A 52 -6.39 11.57 -5.62
CA ARG A 52 -7.67 11.91 -6.25
C ARG A 52 -8.25 10.74 -7.04
N ALA A 53 -7.39 9.95 -7.69
CA ALA A 53 -7.78 8.73 -8.40
C ALA A 53 -8.10 7.57 -7.45
N LEU A 54 -7.40 7.45 -6.33
CA LEU A 54 -7.62 6.38 -5.33
C LEU A 54 -8.89 6.57 -4.50
N ARG A 55 -9.28 7.81 -4.18
CA ARG A 55 -10.52 8.09 -3.40
C ARG A 55 -11.78 7.42 -3.96
N PRO A 56 -12.14 7.58 -5.26
CA PRO A 56 -13.31 6.90 -5.81
C PRO A 56 -13.12 5.38 -5.85
N LEU A 57 -11.91 4.89 -6.10
CA LEU A 57 -11.61 3.44 -6.14
C LEU A 57 -11.77 2.76 -4.77
N HIS A 58 -11.45 3.48 -3.69
CA HIS A 58 -11.73 3.02 -2.33
C HIS A 58 -13.24 3.01 -2.06
N LYS A 59 -13.97 4.03 -2.51
CA LYS A 59 -15.42 4.10 -2.33
C LYS A 59 -16.18 3.01 -3.09
N THR A 60 -15.66 2.57 -4.23
CA THR A 60 -16.25 1.49 -5.04
C THR A 60 -15.83 0.09 -4.58
N GLY A 61 -15.09 -0.02 -3.47
CA GLY A 61 -14.67 -1.30 -2.91
C GLY A 61 -13.52 -1.97 -3.67
N VAL A 62 -12.94 -1.29 -4.67
CA VAL A 62 -11.92 -1.93 -5.52
C VAL A 62 -10.55 -1.96 -4.85
N LEU A 63 -10.37 -1.16 -3.81
CA LEU A 63 -9.19 -1.27 -2.95
C LEU A 63 -9.35 -2.36 -1.89
N ASP A 64 -10.55 -2.86 -1.63
CA ASP A 64 -10.82 -3.84 -0.57
C ASP A 64 -10.12 -5.17 -0.81
N GLU A 65 -10.06 -5.66 -2.06
CA GLU A 65 -9.30 -6.87 -2.40
C GLU A 65 -7.82 -6.73 -2.01
N ARG A 66 -7.24 -5.53 -2.20
CA ARG A 66 -5.85 -5.22 -1.86
C ARG A 66 -5.69 -5.01 -0.36
N VAL A 67 -6.67 -4.41 0.31
CA VAL A 67 -6.70 -4.28 1.77
C VAL A 67 -6.76 -5.67 2.43
N ILE A 68 -7.56 -6.60 1.90
CA ILE A 68 -7.65 -7.98 2.39
C ILE A 68 -6.33 -8.72 2.14
N ALA A 69 -5.76 -8.61 0.95
CA ALA A 69 -4.45 -9.20 0.63
C ALA A 69 -3.35 -8.67 1.57
N TYR A 70 -3.33 -7.36 1.81
CA TYR A 70 -2.39 -6.73 2.72
C TYR A 70 -2.60 -7.18 4.18
N LYS A 71 -3.84 -7.27 4.66
CA LYS A 71 -4.16 -7.80 6.00
C LYS A 71 -3.73 -9.26 6.13
N ARG A 72 -3.87 -10.08 5.08
CA ARG A 72 -3.32 -11.44 5.06
C ARG A 72 -1.80 -11.42 5.16
N LEU A 73 -1.10 -10.59 4.41
CA LEU A 73 0.36 -10.48 4.49
C LEU A 73 0.86 -10.01 5.87
N LEU A 74 0.13 -9.09 6.52
CA LEU A 74 0.39 -8.71 7.92
C LEU A 74 0.18 -9.88 8.89
N ALA A 75 -0.90 -10.65 8.73
CA ALA A 75 -1.19 -11.78 9.61
C ALA A 75 -0.16 -12.92 9.53
N ILE A 76 0.58 -13.03 8.42
CA ILE A 76 1.62 -14.04 8.21
C ILE A 76 3.01 -13.53 8.67
N ASP A 77 3.09 -12.37 9.34
CA ASP A 77 4.34 -11.69 9.73
C ASP A 77 5.28 -11.41 8.54
N SER A 78 4.70 -11.39 7.34
CA SER A 78 5.44 -11.20 6.08
C SER A 78 5.82 -9.73 5.88
N ILE A 79 5.05 -8.83 6.51
CA ILE A 79 5.30 -7.39 6.54
C ILE A 79 5.67 -7.00 7.97
N SER A 80 6.98 -6.94 8.24
CA SER A 80 7.49 -6.38 9.49
C SER A 80 7.65 -4.89 9.28
N ASP A 81 6.57 -4.15 9.52
CA ASP A 81 6.61 -2.70 9.51
C ASP A 81 6.77 -2.17 10.94
N PRO A 82 7.87 -1.47 11.27
CA PRO A 82 8.10 -0.95 12.61
C PRO A 82 7.21 0.26 12.95
N ALA A 83 6.33 0.72 12.05
CA ALA A 83 5.38 1.77 12.39
C ALA A 83 4.34 1.21 13.38
N PRO A 84 3.91 2.00 14.37
CA PRO A 84 2.97 1.55 15.39
C PRO A 84 1.69 1.02 14.74
N VAL A 85 1.19 -0.10 15.30
CA VAL A 85 -0.01 -0.84 14.86
C VAL A 85 -1.24 0.05 14.65
N ASP A 86 -1.34 1.15 15.39
CA ASP A 86 -2.36 2.21 15.24
C ASP A 86 -2.42 2.79 13.81
N THR A 87 -1.31 2.76 13.08
CA THR A 87 -1.22 3.24 11.69
C THR A 87 -1.64 2.18 10.67
N HIS A 88 -1.71 0.90 11.06
CA HIS A 88 -2.11 -0.19 10.17
C HIS A 88 -3.64 -0.38 10.13
N ASP A 89 -4.34 -0.05 11.21
CA ASP A 89 -5.80 -0.22 11.32
C ASP A 89 -6.62 0.90 10.64
N ILE A 90 -5.95 1.88 10.03
CA ILE A 90 -6.62 2.99 9.31
C ILE A 90 -7.33 2.48 8.02
N LEU A 91 -6.97 1.29 7.54
CA LEU A 91 -7.50 0.69 6.31
C LEU A 91 -8.72 -0.18 6.63
N ALA A 92 -9.84 0.49 6.91
CA ALA A 92 -11.14 -0.15 7.01
C ALA A 92 -11.64 -0.59 5.63
N VAL A 93 -12.11 -1.85 5.54
CA VAL A 93 -12.86 -2.36 4.39
C VAL A 93 -14.17 -1.56 4.31
N VAL A 94 -14.53 -1.06 3.14
CA VAL A 94 -15.83 -0.42 2.95
C VAL A 94 -16.85 -1.55 2.97
N GLY A 95 -17.49 -1.75 4.12
CA GLY A 95 -18.60 -2.70 4.27
C GLY A 95 -19.72 -2.33 3.31
N HIS A 96 -19.79 -3.01 2.17
CA HIS A 96 -20.91 -2.90 1.26
C HIS A 96 -21.99 -3.86 1.78
N VAL A 97 -23.05 -3.28 2.37
CA VAL A 97 -24.33 -3.94 2.61
C VAL A 97 -25.19 -3.84 1.36
#